data_AF-A0A7R9QRR8-F1
#
_entry.id   AF-A0A7R9QRR8-F1
#
_cell.length_a   1.000
_cell.length_b   1.000
_cell.length_c   1.000
_cell.angle_alpha   90.00
_cell.angle_beta   90.00
_cell.angle_gamma   90.00
#
_symmetry.space_group_name_H-M   'P 1'
#
loop_
_entity.id
_entity.type
_entity.pdbx_description
1 polymer ?
#
loop_
_entity_poly.entity_id
_entity_poly.type
_entity_poly.pdbx_seq_one_letter_code
_entity_poly.pdbx_strand_id
1 'polypeptide(L)'
;MAALRSLLILSSLVATMTCVSVHLDQFHTLIGDRCFNETYDGRPLTLGQTNPVGLSVENLISLIEKIEAKRPQLSAQQIVLLILRRFHIDGLHLNGVVNIQSQIEMKHRRITEETMWSYRGSGIWNMEFPEEILTEDEKCALFYTLSHTVNETAGREDKHPYHKTIHLSRSATKPNHKAVVHESEAPVPVQSEFLQSKPKGKHINIPVSGPSSMKLRHPREKGVASFRNDRTMAIAANRVLLGTAVGLLSPQPKSTHTLINTIGNVEMNTTLSIPDQLVDPLLAVTLSDLLGIGGDSGLKIPAGGVMFGAEGNWNSTACQTSYRLTSAGTLATMAELRGGLDGWNIGRKLPTILRQYPTIRLSQILRWYYSPKGLAPDATVCNRGYGLVGELENKIQREAENYIRVWNGVFYANAFPDHQLTGFIGETWRSFYQFLNKAGTERPSEERDYCTTTSVGTDYKSATIETSTDVFFMLDNMPAKGEGFDEEIKMVTNIVRQLNLGRNA
;
A
#
# COMPACT_ATOMS: atom_id res chain seq x y z
N MET A 1 -21.06 30.03 45.26
CA MET A 1 -21.12 29.85 43.78
C MET A 1 -19.83 30.34 43.11
N ALA A 2 -18.66 29.80 43.47
CA ALA A 2 -17.39 30.16 42.81
C ALA A 2 -16.38 28.99 42.72
N ALA A 3 -16.81 27.75 43.03
CA ALA A 3 -15.93 26.58 43.05
C ALA A 3 -16.33 25.48 42.04
N LEU A 4 -17.28 25.76 41.14
CA LEU A 4 -17.82 24.75 40.19
C LEU A 4 -17.44 25.01 38.71
N ARG A 5 -16.59 26.00 38.42
CA ARG A 5 -16.21 26.37 37.04
C ARG A 5 -14.83 25.89 36.60
N SER A 6 -14.02 25.34 37.50
CA SER A 6 -12.66 24.86 37.17
C SER A 6 -12.57 23.37 36.85
N LEU A 7 -13.69 22.64 36.75
CA LEU A 7 -13.71 21.21 36.44
C LEU A 7 -14.19 20.85 35.02
N LEU A 8 -14.47 21.85 34.16
CA LEU A 8 -15.05 21.64 32.82
C LEU A 8 -14.15 22.04 31.65
N ILE A 9 -12.85 22.31 31.88
CA ILE A 9 -11.89 22.69 30.80
C ILE A 9 -10.76 21.65 30.66
N LEU A 10 -10.99 20.38 31.05
CA LEU A 10 -10.02 19.29 30.83
C LEU A 10 -10.62 18.01 30.25
N SER A 11 -11.79 18.07 29.63
CA SER A 11 -12.43 16.91 28.96
C SER A 11 -12.54 17.03 27.44
N SER A 12 -11.97 18.07 26.84
CA SER A 12 -12.04 18.31 25.39
C SER A 12 -10.67 18.35 24.74
N LEU A 13 -9.92 17.24 24.77
CA LEU A 13 -8.99 16.84 23.68
C LEU A 13 -8.33 15.45 23.90
N VAL A 14 -9.08 14.43 24.30
CA VAL A 14 -8.65 13.04 24.01
C VAL A 14 -9.77 12.42 23.21
N ALA A 15 -9.86 12.81 21.94
CA ALA A 15 -10.45 11.91 20.97
C ALA A 15 -9.54 10.68 20.98
N THR A 16 -9.93 9.63 21.70
CA THR A 16 -9.22 8.35 21.70
C THR A 16 -9.20 7.88 20.25
N MET A 17 -8.04 8.03 19.62
CA MET A 17 -7.87 7.76 18.21
C MET A 17 -8.02 6.26 17.99
N THR A 18 -9.16 5.91 17.44
CA THR A 18 -9.66 4.56 17.23
C THR A 18 -9.54 4.23 15.74
N CYS A 19 -8.37 4.52 15.16
CA CYS A 19 -8.10 4.32 13.74
C CYS A 19 -7.08 3.20 13.54
N VAL A 20 -7.28 2.39 12.49
CA VAL A 20 -6.31 1.35 12.06
C VAL A 20 -5.14 1.98 11.32
N SER A 21 -5.33 3.18 10.76
CA SER A 21 -4.35 3.92 9.97
C SER A 21 -4.10 5.31 10.58
N VAL A 22 -3.06 6.00 10.11
CA VAL A 22 -2.76 7.38 10.53
C VAL A 22 -3.91 8.32 10.11
N HIS A 23 -4.38 9.15 11.04
CA HIS A 23 -5.36 10.19 10.75
C HIS A 23 -4.69 11.39 10.08
N LEU A 24 -5.42 12.10 9.21
CA LEU A 24 -4.87 13.20 8.43
C LEU A 24 -4.29 14.33 9.32
N ASP A 25 -4.95 14.64 10.42
CA ASP A 25 -4.49 15.68 11.36
C ASP A 25 -3.14 15.34 12.04
N GLN A 26 -2.79 14.05 12.09
CA GLN A 26 -1.50 13.59 12.61
C GLN A 26 -0.45 13.39 11.53
N PHE A 27 -0.83 13.42 10.24
CA PHE A 27 0.09 13.15 9.15
C PHE A 27 1.29 14.09 9.20
N HIS A 28 1.08 15.40 9.35
CA HIS A 28 2.16 16.37 9.38
C HIS A 28 3.16 16.11 10.51
N THR A 29 2.67 15.86 11.73
CA THR A 29 3.50 15.70 12.93
C THR A 29 4.23 14.35 12.98
N LEU A 30 3.58 13.29 12.52
CA LEU A 30 4.10 11.92 12.59
C LEU A 30 4.95 11.52 11.39
N ILE A 31 4.70 12.11 10.22
CA ILE A 31 5.27 11.70 8.93
C ILE A 31 5.76 12.89 8.11
N GLY A 32 4.91 13.88 7.84
CA GLY A 32 5.12 14.95 6.88
C GLY A 32 6.46 15.66 7.05
N ASP A 33 6.69 16.23 8.23
CA ASP A 33 7.89 17.03 8.51
C ASP A 33 9.17 16.19 8.63
N ARG A 34 9.02 14.87 8.82
CA ARG A 34 10.13 13.93 9.08
C ARG A 34 10.58 13.23 7.80
N CYS A 35 9.65 12.62 7.08
CA CYS A 35 9.93 11.73 5.95
C CYS A 35 9.90 12.41 4.57
N PHE A 36 9.60 13.71 4.53
CA PHE A 36 9.68 14.54 3.32
C PHE A 36 10.72 15.67 3.47
N ASN A 37 11.65 15.53 4.40
CA ASN A 37 12.70 16.50 4.64
C ASN A 37 13.79 16.47 3.55
N GLU A 38 14.63 17.49 3.55
CA GLU A 38 15.73 17.69 2.61
C GLU A 38 17.10 17.57 3.28
N THR A 39 18.12 17.29 2.49
CA THR A 39 19.53 17.38 2.87
C THR A 39 19.93 18.84 3.09
N TYR A 40 21.11 19.06 3.69
CA TYR A 40 21.67 20.40 3.91
C TYR A 40 21.82 21.22 2.61
N ASP A 41 22.05 20.56 1.47
CA ASP A 41 22.14 21.19 0.16
C ASP A 41 20.79 21.31 -0.57
N GLY A 42 19.67 21.13 0.14
CA GLY A 42 18.31 21.31 -0.38
C GLY A 42 17.85 20.22 -1.34
N ARG A 43 18.40 19.00 -1.23
CA ARG A 43 17.94 17.86 -2.03
C ARG A 43 16.98 17.00 -1.21
N PRO A 44 15.87 16.51 -1.79
CA PRO A 44 14.99 15.59 -1.07
C PRO A 44 15.72 14.33 -0.61
N LEU A 45 15.48 13.91 0.63
CA LEU A 45 15.99 12.65 1.14
C LEU A 45 15.36 11.48 0.38
N THR A 46 16.17 10.47 0.02
CA THR A 46 15.66 9.27 -0.63
C THR A 46 14.85 8.48 0.39
N LEU A 47 13.54 8.36 0.15
CA LEU A 47 12.60 7.75 1.10
C LEU A 47 12.62 8.42 2.50
N GLY A 48 12.91 9.71 2.57
CA GLY A 48 13.00 10.41 3.86
C GLY A 48 14.19 9.99 4.72
N GLN A 49 15.12 9.22 4.17
CA GLN A 49 16.23 8.61 4.91
C GLN A 49 17.56 9.28 4.59
N THR A 50 18.38 9.49 5.62
CA THR A 50 19.77 9.92 5.45
C THR A 50 20.65 8.78 4.94
N ASN A 51 20.39 7.55 5.40
CA ASN A 51 20.98 6.32 4.91
C ASN A 51 19.87 5.37 4.44
N PRO A 52 19.50 5.42 3.14
CA PRO A 52 18.35 4.67 2.64
C PRO A 52 18.51 3.16 2.79
N VAL A 53 17.57 2.55 3.50
CA VAL A 53 17.39 1.10 3.56
C VAL A 53 16.44 0.66 2.45
N GLY A 54 16.73 -0.49 1.83
CA GLY A 54 15.91 -1.05 0.77
C GLY A 54 14.50 -1.42 1.26
N LEU A 55 13.50 -1.17 0.42
CA LEU A 55 12.12 -1.61 0.63
C LEU A 55 11.99 -3.09 0.26
N SER A 56 12.29 -3.97 1.20
CA SER A 56 12.18 -5.42 1.03
C SER A 56 11.35 -6.06 2.14
N VAL A 57 10.79 -7.24 1.87
CA VAL A 57 10.04 -8.03 2.85
C VAL A 57 10.93 -8.37 4.06
N GLU A 58 12.21 -8.68 3.83
CA GLU A 58 13.16 -8.97 4.92
C GLU A 58 13.41 -7.75 5.80
N ASN A 59 13.54 -6.56 5.21
CA ASN A 59 13.70 -5.32 5.98
C ASN A 59 12.44 -5.03 6.82
N LEU A 60 11.24 -5.22 6.25
CA LEU A 60 10.00 -5.10 7.01
C LEU A 60 9.97 -6.04 8.22
N ILE A 61 10.33 -7.31 8.01
CA ILE A 61 10.37 -8.31 9.09
C ILE A 61 11.40 -7.92 10.15
N SER A 62 12.59 -7.48 9.76
CA SER A 62 13.65 -7.04 10.70
C SER A 62 13.22 -5.84 11.56
N LEU A 63 12.54 -4.86 10.96
CA LEU A 63 11.98 -3.72 11.70
C LEU A 63 10.89 -4.16 12.68
N ILE A 64 10.06 -5.14 12.31
CA ILE A 64 9.07 -5.75 13.22
C ILE A 64 9.78 -6.47 14.38
N GLU A 65 10.82 -7.26 14.12
CA GLU A 65 11.60 -7.94 15.15
C GLU A 65 12.25 -6.97 16.13
N LYS A 66 12.74 -5.83 15.65
CA LYS A 66 13.28 -4.76 16.50
C LYS A 66 12.22 -4.20 17.45
N ILE A 67 11.00 -3.98 16.96
CA ILE A 67 9.88 -3.54 17.79
C ILE A 67 9.53 -4.61 18.83
N GLU A 68 9.40 -5.87 18.43
CA GLU A 68 9.09 -7.00 19.32
C GLU A 68 10.17 -7.22 20.38
N ALA A 69 11.44 -7.04 20.04
CA ALA A 69 12.56 -7.17 20.98
C ALA A 69 12.52 -6.08 22.07
N LYS A 70 12.10 -4.86 21.72
CA LYS A 70 11.94 -3.74 22.66
C LYS A 70 10.60 -3.79 23.42
N ARG A 71 9.62 -4.55 22.92
CA ARG A 71 8.29 -4.72 23.53
C ARG A 71 7.87 -6.20 23.60
N PRO A 72 8.63 -7.06 24.31
CA PRO A 72 8.41 -8.51 24.32
C PRO A 72 7.06 -8.93 24.94
N GLN A 73 6.41 -8.04 25.68
CA GLN A 73 5.11 -8.27 26.31
C GLN A 73 3.92 -8.09 25.36
N LEU A 74 4.12 -7.47 24.18
CA LEU A 74 3.04 -7.22 23.24
C LEU A 74 2.80 -8.44 22.36
N SER A 75 1.54 -8.81 22.17
CA SER A 75 1.15 -9.89 21.27
C SER A 75 1.28 -9.47 19.80
N ALA A 76 1.30 -10.45 18.87
CA ALA A 76 1.30 -10.17 17.43
C ALA A 76 0.13 -9.26 17.01
N GLN A 77 -1.05 -9.43 17.61
CA GLN A 77 -2.23 -8.58 17.40
C GLN A 77 -1.97 -7.13 17.81
N GLN A 78 -1.31 -6.92 18.94
CA GLN A 78 -0.98 -5.58 19.42
C GLN A 78 0.08 -4.91 18.54
N ILE A 79 1.12 -5.67 18.15
CA ILE A 79 2.20 -5.16 17.30
C ILE A 79 1.68 -4.78 15.90
N VAL A 80 0.87 -5.62 15.25
CA VAL A 80 0.36 -5.32 13.89
C VAL A 80 -0.50 -4.05 13.90
N LEU A 81 -1.35 -3.88 14.91
CA LEU A 81 -2.19 -2.69 15.05
C LEU A 81 -1.36 -1.44 15.39
N LEU A 82 -0.34 -1.58 16.24
CA LEU A 82 0.56 -0.49 16.60
C LEU A 82 1.31 0.04 15.36
N ILE A 83 1.75 -0.87 14.49
CA ILE A 83 2.46 -0.54 13.24
C ILE A 83 1.53 0.11 12.23
N LEU A 84 0.37 -0.52 11.93
CA LEU A 84 -0.60 0.03 10.97
C LEU A 84 -1.02 1.45 11.39
N ARG A 85 -1.41 1.63 12.65
CA ARG A 85 -1.87 2.95 13.13
C ARG A 85 -0.81 4.04 13.02
N ARG A 86 0.47 3.68 13.14
CA ARG A 86 1.58 4.65 13.12
C ARG A 86 2.13 4.96 11.73
N PHE A 87 2.08 4.00 10.81
CA PHE A 87 2.83 4.08 9.55
C PHE A 87 2.00 3.83 8.29
N HIS A 88 0.73 3.45 8.40
CA HIS A 88 -0.15 3.19 7.25
C HIS A 88 -1.06 4.39 6.98
N ILE A 89 -0.95 4.98 5.79
CA ILE A 89 -1.87 5.97 5.23
C ILE A 89 -1.84 5.91 3.70
N ASP A 90 -2.91 5.40 3.11
CA ASP A 90 -2.99 5.20 1.67
C ASP A 90 -3.47 6.46 0.93
N GLY A 91 -3.10 6.58 -0.35
CA GLY A 91 -3.62 7.60 -1.26
C GLY A 91 -2.96 8.96 -1.17
N LEU A 92 -1.74 9.05 -0.67
CA LEU A 92 -1.04 10.34 -0.61
C LEU A 92 -0.64 10.83 -2.00
N HIS A 93 -1.13 12.00 -2.40
CA HIS A 93 -0.68 12.69 -3.60
C HIS A 93 0.59 13.47 -3.31
N LEU A 94 1.72 12.96 -3.80
CA LEU A 94 3.05 13.54 -3.60
C LEU A 94 3.35 14.57 -4.71
N ASN A 95 2.87 15.80 -4.54
CA ASN A 95 3.05 16.88 -5.53
C ASN A 95 4.14 17.90 -5.14
N GLY A 96 4.85 17.70 -4.01
CA GLY A 96 5.96 18.55 -3.57
C GLY A 96 5.55 19.91 -2.97
N VAL A 97 4.26 20.22 -2.89
CA VAL A 97 3.76 21.48 -2.29
C VAL A 97 2.84 21.19 -1.09
N VAL A 98 1.92 20.24 -1.24
CA VAL A 98 1.07 19.73 -0.16
C VAL A 98 0.81 18.25 -0.41
N ASN A 99 1.23 17.40 0.53
CA ASN A 99 0.86 16.00 0.51
C ASN A 99 -0.59 15.87 1.00
N ILE A 100 -1.52 15.62 0.09
CA ILE A 100 -2.96 15.51 0.39
C ILE A 100 -3.39 14.06 0.18
N GLN A 101 -4.16 13.52 1.11
CA GLN A 101 -4.77 12.20 0.97
C GLN A 101 -5.92 12.24 -0.05
N SER A 102 -5.98 11.27 -0.95
CA SER A 102 -7.08 11.05 -1.89
C SER A 102 -8.41 10.96 -1.15
N GLN A 103 -9.44 11.63 -1.67
CA GLN A 103 -10.80 11.53 -1.15
C GLN A 103 -11.34 10.10 -1.22
N ILE A 104 -10.95 9.34 -2.25
CA ILE A 104 -11.33 7.94 -2.41
C ILE A 104 -10.67 7.11 -1.29
N GLU A 105 -9.37 7.31 -1.03
CA GLU A 105 -8.68 6.55 0.02
C GLU A 105 -9.13 6.91 1.44
N MET A 106 -9.51 8.17 1.68
CA MET A 106 -10.15 8.54 2.95
C MET A 106 -11.49 7.83 3.14
N LYS A 107 -12.29 7.69 2.08
CA LYS A 107 -13.56 6.96 2.11
C LYS A 107 -13.33 5.45 2.31
N HIS A 108 -12.37 4.88 1.59
CA HIS A 108 -11.95 3.48 1.71
C HIS A 108 -11.52 3.15 3.15
N ARG A 109 -10.64 3.98 3.73
CA ARG A 109 -10.19 3.84 5.12
C ARG A 109 -11.36 3.69 6.09
N ARG A 110 -12.41 4.51 5.96
CA ARG A 110 -13.58 4.45 6.86
C ARG A 110 -14.32 3.11 6.79
N ILE A 111 -14.46 2.53 5.59
CA ILE A 111 -15.07 1.20 5.43
C ILE A 111 -14.14 0.13 6.01
N THR A 112 -12.84 0.19 5.71
CA THR A 112 -11.84 -0.76 6.22
C THR A 112 -11.81 -0.76 7.75
N GLU A 113 -11.74 0.43 8.36
CA GLU A 113 -11.79 0.60 9.81
C GLU A 113 -13.05 -0.03 10.39
N GLU A 114 -14.23 0.36 9.91
CA GLU A 114 -15.50 -0.19 10.43
C GLU A 114 -15.67 -1.68 10.17
N THR A 115 -15.14 -2.21 9.08
CA THR A 115 -15.17 -3.65 8.78
C THR A 115 -14.31 -4.45 9.75
N MET A 116 -13.14 -3.92 10.12
CA MET A 116 -12.26 -4.50 11.13
C MET A 116 -12.76 -4.25 12.57
N TRP A 117 -13.68 -3.30 12.75
CA TRP A 117 -14.06 -2.78 14.06
C TRP A 117 -15.06 -3.66 14.83
N SER A 118 -14.57 -4.62 15.62
CA SER A 118 -15.42 -5.41 16.55
C SER A 118 -15.15 -5.15 18.04
N TYR A 119 -14.10 -4.41 18.39
CA TYR A 119 -13.57 -4.36 19.76
C TYR A 119 -13.36 -2.93 20.29
N ARG A 120 -14.45 -2.18 20.47
CA ARG A 120 -14.41 -0.81 21.05
C ARG A 120 -14.02 -0.77 22.55
N GLY A 121 -13.75 -1.93 23.17
CA GLY A 121 -13.47 -2.07 24.61
C GLY A 121 -12.12 -2.71 24.97
N SER A 122 -11.33 -3.22 24.02
CA SER A 122 -9.97 -3.71 24.33
C SER A 122 -9.02 -2.51 24.33
N GLY A 123 -8.38 -2.20 25.46
CA GLY A 123 -7.42 -1.09 25.60
C GLY A 123 -6.23 -1.08 24.61
N ILE A 124 -6.15 -2.08 23.72
CA ILE A 124 -5.31 -2.15 22.52
C ILE A 124 -5.36 -0.85 21.71
N TRP A 125 -6.53 -0.23 21.58
CA TRP A 125 -6.69 1.01 20.78
C TRP A 125 -6.18 2.28 21.47
N ASN A 126 -5.72 2.21 22.70
CA ASN A 126 -5.12 3.35 23.40
C ASN A 126 -3.58 3.27 23.44
N MET A 127 -2.98 2.26 22.80
CA MET A 127 -1.53 2.12 22.77
C MET A 127 -0.92 3.10 21.76
N GLU A 128 -0.02 3.94 22.23
CA GLU A 128 0.78 4.83 21.38
C GLU A 128 2.08 4.13 20.94
N PHE A 129 2.53 4.44 19.72
CA PHE A 129 3.81 3.94 19.24
C PHE A 129 4.94 4.63 20.02
N PRO A 130 5.83 3.86 20.68
CA PRO A 130 6.98 4.41 21.39
C PRO A 130 8.06 4.88 20.39
N GLU A 131 8.11 6.19 20.17
CA GLU A 131 8.96 6.84 19.17
C GLU A 131 10.45 6.56 19.32
N GLU A 132 10.93 6.14 20.50
CA GLU A 132 12.33 5.84 20.78
C GLU A 132 12.81 4.46 20.30
N ILE A 133 11.90 3.56 19.88
CA ILE A 133 12.26 2.20 19.45
C ILE A 133 12.99 2.20 18.10
N LEU A 134 12.60 3.11 17.21
CA LEU A 134 13.12 3.23 15.85
C LEU A 134 13.78 4.58 15.65
N THR A 135 14.83 4.61 14.84
CA THR A 135 15.41 5.85 14.32
C THR A 135 14.45 6.52 13.34
N GLU A 136 14.66 7.81 13.03
CA GLU A 136 13.83 8.49 12.02
C GLU A 136 13.92 7.83 10.64
N ASP A 137 15.11 7.37 10.24
CA ASP A 137 15.31 6.65 8.97
C ASP A 137 14.46 5.36 8.93
N GLU A 138 14.44 4.58 10.03
CA GLU A 138 13.65 3.35 10.14
C GLU A 138 12.13 3.62 10.17
N LYS A 139 11.69 4.71 10.81
CA LYS A 139 10.28 5.13 10.78
C LYS A 139 9.85 5.48 9.37
N CYS A 140 10.68 6.20 8.61
CA CYS A 140 10.40 6.52 7.23
C CYS A 140 10.45 5.28 6.33
N ALA A 141 11.36 4.34 6.59
CA ALA A 141 11.38 3.04 5.90
C ALA A 141 10.06 2.28 6.09
N LEU A 142 9.54 2.18 7.33
CA LEU A 142 8.22 1.57 7.58
C LEU A 142 7.11 2.33 6.88
N PHE A 143 7.08 3.66 6.97
CA PHE A 143 6.08 4.47 6.29
C PHE A 143 6.07 4.23 4.77
N TYR A 144 7.21 4.32 4.09
CA TYR A 144 7.28 4.09 2.65
C TYR A 144 7.04 2.63 2.23
N THR A 145 7.20 1.68 3.16
CA THR A 145 6.85 0.27 2.97
C THR A 145 5.34 0.03 3.13
N LEU A 146 4.67 0.79 4.01
CA LEU A 146 3.29 0.50 4.43
C LEU A 146 2.24 1.51 3.96
N SER A 147 2.62 2.68 3.44
CA SER A 147 1.66 3.67 2.94
C SER A 147 1.60 3.62 1.42
N HIS A 148 0.52 3.03 0.90
CA HIS A 148 0.35 2.77 -0.52
C HIS A 148 -0.09 4.03 -1.28
N THR A 149 0.58 4.30 -2.39
CA THR A 149 0.18 5.34 -3.34
C THR A 149 0.82 5.09 -4.69
N VAL A 150 0.07 5.39 -5.76
CA VAL A 150 0.57 5.42 -7.14
C VAL A 150 0.69 6.87 -7.58
N ASN A 151 1.93 7.34 -7.72
CA ASN A 151 2.21 8.68 -8.24
C ASN A 151 2.29 8.67 -9.77
N GLU A 152 1.20 9.06 -10.42
CA GLU A 152 1.07 9.14 -11.88
C GLU A 152 1.89 10.28 -12.52
N THR A 153 2.35 11.27 -11.75
CA THR A 153 3.03 12.47 -12.28
C THR A 153 4.55 12.32 -12.40
N ALA A 154 5.13 11.25 -11.87
CA ALA A 154 6.57 11.06 -11.74
C ALA A 154 7.30 11.00 -13.10
N GLY A 155 8.23 11.93 -13.35
CA GLY A 155 9.07 11.97 -14.55
C GLY A 155 10.18 10.90 -14.56
N ARG A 156 10.73 10.62 -15.76
CA ARG A 156 11.83 9.63 -15.94
C ARG A 156 13.14 10.11 -15.31
N GLU A 157 13.30 11.41 -15.11
CA GLU A 157 14.37 12.08 -14.37
C GLU A 157 13.77 13.40 -13.89
N ASP A 158 13.42 13.53 -12.61
CA ASP A 158 13.12 14.86 -12.09
C ASP A 158 14.46 15.57 -11.91
N LYS A 159 14.97 16.20 -12.98
CA LYS A 159 15.74 17.42 -12.79
C LYS A 159 14.75 18.42 -12.20
N HIS A 160 14.85 18.58 -10.89
CA HIS A 160 13.91 19.31 -10.05
C HIS A 160 13.71 20.75 -10.56
N PRO A 161 12.48 21.23 -10.74
CA PRO A 161 12.23 22.64 -10.99
C PRO A 161 12.05 23.36 -9.64
N TYR A 162 13.08 23.42 -8.80
CA TYR A 162 13.09 24.29 -7.62
C TYR A 162 14.09 25.41 -7.82
N HIS A 163 13.71 26.35 -8.69
CA HIS A 163 14.10 27.74 -8.56
C HIS A 163 13.02 28.61 -9.21
N LYS A 164 12.02 28.97 -8.41
CA LYS A 164 11.41 30.30 -8.55
C LYS A 164 11.03 30.81 -7.18
N THR A 165 11.94 31.60 -6.64
CA THR A 165 11.70 32.58 -5.58
C THR A 165 10.33 33.21 -5.82
N ILE A 166 9.37 32.96 -4.94
CA ILE A 166 8.12 33.70 -4.91
C ILE A 166 8.49 35.10 -4.44
N HIS A 167 8.80 35.98 -5.39
CA HIS A 167 8.66 37.40 -5.14
C HIS A 167 7.15 37.65 -4.96
N LEU A 168 6.76 37.81 -3.70
CA LEU A 168 5.48 38.38 -3.28
C LEU A 168 5.38 39.82 -3.83
N SER A 169 5.02 39.95 -5.10
CA SER A 169 4.57 41.23 -5.66
C SER A 169 3.07 41.35 -5.38
N ARG A 170 2.76 41.96 -4.25
CA ARG A 170 1.47 42.63 -4.03
C ARG A 170 1.24 43.60 -5.19
N SER A 171 0.16 43.42 -5.94
CA SER A 171 -0.57 44.57 -6.46
C SER A 171 -2.05 44.24 -6.58
N ALA A 172 -2.83 45.08 -5.92
CA ALA A 172 -4.27 45.09 -5.92
C ALA A 172 -4.79 45.63 -7.26
N THR A 173 -5.84 45.02 -7.78
CA THR A 173 -6.89 45.78 -8.48
C THR A 173 -8.17 44.94 -8.55
N LYS A 174 -9.26 45.55 -8.10
CA LYS A 174 -10.63 45.02 -8.06
C LYS A 174 -11.36 45.28 -9.40
N PRO A 175 -12.60 44.75 -9.58
CA PRO A 175 -13.08 44.17 -10.83
C PRO A 175 -14.02 45.07 -11.65
N ASN A 176 -14.42 44.64 -12.85
CA ASN A 176 -15.69 45.04 -13.44
C ASN A 176 -16.30 44.02 -14.42
N HIS A 177 -17.46 43.50 -14.01
CA HIS A 177 -18.74 43.35 -14.72
C HIS A 177 -18.92 42.62 -16.09
N LYS A 178 -19.79 41.58 -16.00
CA LYS A 178 -21.10 41.38 -16.67
C LYS A 178 -21.26 40.17 -17.63
N ALA A 179 -22.11 39.28 -17.13
CA ALA A 179 -22.92 38.19 -17.69
C ALA A 179 -23.41 38.30 -19.14
N VAL A 180 -23.61 37.14 -19.79
CA VAL A 180 -24.87 36.75 -20.46
C VAL A 180 -25.04 35.22 -20.39
N VAL A 181 -26.26 34.81 -20.03
CA VAL A 181 -26.83 33.46 -19.99
C VAL A 181 -27.37 33.10 -21.37
N HIS A 182 -27.22 31.85 -21.82
CA HIS A 182 -28.24 31.19 -22.66
C HIS A 182 -28.09 29.65 -22.61
N GLU A 183 -29.16 29.00 -22.15
CA GLU A 183 -29.51 27.60 -22.40
C GLU A 183 -29.87 27.41 -23.89
N SER A 184 -29.54 26.25 -24.48
CA SER A 184 -30.53 25.21 -24.84
C SER A 184 -30.04 24.23 -25.92
N GLU A 185 -30.39 22.96 -25.71
CA GLU A 185 -30.76 21.93 -26.69
C GLU A 185 -29.71 21.02 -27.39
N ALA A 186 -30.21 19.79 -27.61
CA ALA A 186 -29.56 18.51 -27.81
C ALA A 186 -29.33 18.18 -29.32
N PRO A 187 -28.68 17.05 -29.65
CA PRO A 187 -28.02 16.84 -30.94
C PRO A 187 -28.88 16.07 -31.96
N VAL A 188 -28.66 16.36 -33.25
CA VAL A 188 -29.13 15.53 -34.39
C VAL A 188 -27.92 15.23 -35.31
N PRO A 189 -27.75 13.97 -35.79
CA PRO A 189 -26.55 13.52 -36.48
C PRO A 189 -26.68 13.70 -37.99
N VAL A 190 -25.58 14.06 -38.68
CA VAL A 190 -25.51 13.96 -40.15
C VAL A 190 -24.15 13.42 -40.60
N GLN A 191 -24.26 12.60 -41.63
CA GLN A 191 -23.34 11.66 -42.22
C GLN A 191 -22.14 12.29 -42.95
N SER A 192 -21.16 11.42 -43.18
CA SER A 192 -20.02 11.55 -44.09
C SER A 192 -20.40 12.04 -45.49
N GLU A 193 -19.61 12.96 -46.03
CA GLU A 193 -19.32 12.95 -47.47
C GLU A 193 -17.93 13.52 -47.77
N PHE A 194 -17.18 12.67 -48.48
CA PHE A 194 -15.91 12.92 -49.12
C PHE A 194 -16.10 13.96 -50.23
N LEU A 195 -15.32 15.05 -50.26
CA LEU A 195 -15.09 15.79 -51.51
C LEU A 195 -13.71 16.46 -51.50
N GLN A 196 -12.88 15.97 -52.43
CA GLN A 196 -11.57 16.48 -52.78
C GLN A 196 -11.70 17.89 -53.36
N SER A 197 -10.92 18.85 -52.84
CA SER A 197 -10.53 20.02 -53.62
C SER A 197 -9.14 20.50 -53.20
N LYS A 198 -8.23 20.58 -54.18
CA LYS A 198 -6.95 21.27 -54.07
C LYS A 198 -7.17 22.75 -54.40
N PRO A 199 -6.50 23.67 -53.68
CA PRO A 199 -5.92 24.82 -54.34
C PRO A 199 -4.44 25.02 -53.99
N LYS A 200 -3.69 25.40 -55.03
CA LYS A 200 -2.29 25.83 -54.99
C LYS A 200 -2.17 27.18 -54.28
N GLY A 201 -1.17 27.35 -53.41
CA GLY A 201 -0.81 28.68 -52.91
C GLY A 201 0.33 28.69 -51.88
N LYS A 202 1.48 29.24 -52.31
CA LYS A 202 2.60 29.80 -51.52
C LYS A 202 3.18 28.98 -50.35
N HIS A 203 4.38 28.45 -50.59
CA HIS A 203 5.32 28.03 -49.54
C HIS A 203 5.70 29.21 -48.65
N ILE A 204 5.15 29.25 -47.44
CA ILE A 204 5.76 29.92 -46.30
C ILE A 204 6.45 28.80 -45.50
N ASN A 205 7.78 28.81 -45.47
CA ASN A 205 8.54 27.91 -44.60
C ASN A 205 8.36 28.34 -43.15
N ILE A 206 7.30 27.86 -42.52
CA ILE A 206 7.19 27.79 -41.07
C ILE A 206 7.94 26.51 -40.67
N PRO A 207 8.98 26.55 -39.82
CA PRO A 207 9.55 25.34 -39.28
C PRO A 207 8.47 24.65 -38.45
N VAL A 208 7.87 23.60 -39.03
CA VAL A 208 7.03 22.67 -38.30
C VAL A 208 7.97 21.93 -37.35
N SER A 209 8.11 22.46 -36.13
CA SER A 209 8.52 21.66 -35.00
C SER A 209 7.55 20.50 -34.93
N GLY A 210 8.01 19.30 -35.35
CA GLY A 210 7.25 18.08 -35.19
C GLY A 210 6.81 17.92 -33.73
N PRO A 211 5.75 17.16 -33.45
CA PRO A 211 5.36 16.89 -32.07
C PRO A 211 6.55 16.26 -31.37
N SER A 212 7.19 17.04 -30.49
CA SER A 212 8.19 16.57 -29.55
C SER A 212 7.58 15.33 -28.89
N SER A 213 8.16 14.16 -29.16
CA SER A 213 7.77 12.89 -28.56
C SER A 213 7.61 13.11 -27.06
N MET A 214 6.36 13.19 -26.60
CA MET A 214 6.05 13.39 -25.19
C MET A 214 6.55 12.12 -24.50
N LYS A 215 7.75 12.18 -23.89
CA LYS A 215 8.37 11.01 -23.26
C LYS A 215 7.37 10.45 -22.24
N LEU A 216 6.91 9.22 -22.49
CA LEU A 216 5.93 8.53 -21.66
C LEU A 216 6.42 8.52 -20.20
N ARG A 217 5.74 9.27 -19.33
CA ARG A 217 6.00 9.27 -17.89
C ARG A 217 5.42 7.98 -17.32
N HIS A 218 6.23 7.28 -16.55
CA HIS A 218 5.87 6.00 -15.96
C HIS A 218 5.57 6.23 -14.47
N PRO A 219 4.39 5.84 -13.97
CA PRO A 219 4.04 6.04 -12.57
C PRO A 219 5.03 5.38 -11.62
N ARG A 220 5.11 5.89 -10.39
CA ARG A 220 5.88 5.26 -9.31
C ARG A 220 4.93 4.82 -8.20
N GLU A 221 5.10 3.59 -7.75
CA GLU A 221 4.31 3.02 -6.66
C GLU A 221 5.14 3.01 -5.38
N LYS A 222 4.47 3.34 -4.27
CA LYS A 222 4.98 3.30 -2.88
C LYS A 222 4.06 2.40 -2.05
N GLY A 223 4.48 2.04 -0.84
CA GLY A 223 3.76 1.07 -0.01
C GLY A 223 3.93 -0.37 -0.47
N VAL A 224 5.03 -0.63 -1.18
CA VAL A 224 5.38 -1.96 -1.71
C VAL A 224 6.78 -2.35 -1.26
N ALA A 225 6.99 -3.65 -1.10
CA ALA A 225 8.26 -4.24 -0.72
C ALA A 225 8.70 -5.29 -1.76
N SER A 226 10.00 -5.36 -2.03
CA SER A 226 10.57 -6.41 -2.87
C SER A 226 10.61 -7.73 -2.13
N PHE A 227 10.16 -8.78 -2.80
CA PHE A 227 10.35 -10.14 -2.33
C PHE A 227 11.67 -10.67 -2.87
N ARG A 228 12.52 -11.21 -1.98
CA ARG A 228 13.79 -11.86 -2.34
C ARG A 228 14.73 -10.99 -3.17
N ASN A 229 14.62 -9.66 -3.05
CA ASN A 229 15.41 -8.70 -3.82
C ASN A 229 15.19 -8.76 -5.35
N ASP A 230 14.15 -9.48 -5.81
CA ASP A 230 13.82 -9.60 -7.23
C ASP A 230 13.35 -8.26 -7.80
N ARG A 231 13.79 -7.98 -9.02
CA ARG A 231 13.56 -6.68 -9.68
C ARG A 231 12.11 -6.44 -10.09
N THR A 232 11.34 -7.49 -10.30
CA THR A 232 9.96 -7.48 -10.81
C THR A 232 8.93 -7.86 -9.75
N MET A 233 9.38 -8.46 -8.64
CA MET A 233 8.51 -8.82 -7.53
C MET A 233 8.38 -7.66 -6.55
N ALA A 234 7.20 -7.07 -6.55
CA ALA A 234 6.73 -6.17 -5.51
C ALA A 234 5.47 -6.76 -4.86
N ILE A 235 5.33 -6.52 -3.57
CA ILE A 235 4.19 -6.93 -2.74
C ILE A 235 3.73 -5.72 -1.94
N ALA A 236 2.44 -5.40 -2.01
CA ALA A 236 1.85 -4.34 -1.18
C ALA A 236 1.81 -4.78 0.28
N ALA A 237 2.73 -4.25 1.10
CA ALA A 237 2.94 -4.75 2.46
C ALA A 237 1.79 -4.36 3.41
N ASN A 238 1.12 -3.23 3.15
CA ASN A 238 -0.10 -2.83 3.86
C ASN A 238 -1.20 -3.90 3.76
N ARG A 239 -1.44 -4.43 2.56
CA ARG A 239 -2.44 -5.49 2.30
C ARG A 239 -2.13 -6.77 3.08
N VAL A 240 -0.85 -7.13 3.13
CA VAL A 240 -0.36 -8.28 3.93
C VAL A 240 -0.66 -8.07 5.41
N LEU A 241 -0.31 -6.90 5.95
CA LEU A 241 -0.53 -6.60 7.37
C LEU A 241 -2.01 -6.42 7.72
N LEU A 242 -2.84 -5.88 6.84
CA LEU A 242 -4.30 -5.78 7.04
C LEU A 242 -4.94 -7.17 7.09
N GLY A 243 -4.62 -8.07 6.15
CA GLY A 243 -5.11 -9.45 6.19
C GLY A 243 -4.61 -10.23 7.42
N THR A 244 -3.35 -9.99 7.80
CA THR A 244 -2.76 -10.53 9.04
C THR A 244 -3.49 -10.02 10.29
N ALA A 245 -3.78 -8.72 10.34
CA ALA A 245 -4.53 -8.12 11.43
C ALA A 245 -5.94 -8.69 11.53
N VAL A 246 -6.67 -8.84 10.42
CA VAL A 246 -7.98 -9.50 10.42
C VAL A 246 -7.90 -10.94 10.92
N GLY A 247 -6.91 -11.72 10.51
CA GLY A 247 -6.72 -13.08 11.02
C GLY A 247 -6.44 -13.15 12.52
N LEU A 248 -5.61 -12.23 13.04
CA LEU A 248 -5.28 -12.12 14.46
C LEU A 248 -6.47 -11.63 15.31
N LEU A 249 -7.25 -10.69 14.77
CA LEU A 249 -8.40 -10.09 15.45
C LEU A 249 -9.66 -10.95 15.36
N SER A 250 -9.81 -11.71 14.28
CA SER A 250 -11.01 -12.47 13.92
C SER A 250 -12.30 -11.66 14.14
N PRO A 251 -12.43 -10.46 13.52
CA PRO A 251 -13.61 -9.62 13.66
C PRO A 251 -14.87 -10.33 13.15
N GLN A 252 -16.01 -10.00 13.76
CA GLN A 252 -17.28 -10.57 13.32
C GLN A 252 -17.74 -9.89 12.02
N PRO A 253 -18.21 -10.66 11.02
CA PRO A 253 -18.84 -10.09 9.83
C PRO A 253 -19.97 -9.14 10.21
N LYS A 254 -20.03 -7.99 9.55
CA LYS A 254 -21.10 -7.00 9.71
C LYS A 254 -22.00 -7.01 8.48
N SER A 255 -23.28 -6.71 8.68
CA SER A 255 -24.19 -6.58 7.55
C SER A 255 -23.95 -5.27 6.79
N THR A 256 -24.24 -5.25 5.49
CA THR A 256 -24.15 -4.06 4.64
C THR A 256 -24.96 -2.90 5.21
N HIS A 257 -26.17 -3.15 5.74
CA HIS A 257 -27.00 -2.12 6.37
C HIS A 257 -26.35 -1.58 7.64
N THR A 258 -25.77 -2.46 8.47
CA THR A 258 -25.04 -2.08 9.68
C THR A 258 -23.87 -1.15 9.36
N LEU A 259 -23.07 -1.50 8.35
CA LEU A 259 -21.93 -0.68 7.90
C LEU A 259 -22.40 0.67 7.35
N ILE A 260 -23.45 0.69 6.52
CA ILE A 260 -24.00 1.92 5.95
C ILE A 260 -24.50 2.87 7.06
N ASN A 261 -25.24 2.34 8.03
CA ASN A 261 -25.75 3.16 9.14
C ASN A 261 -24.62 3.71 10.00
N THR A 262 -23.65 2.87 10.32
CA THR A 262 -22.53 3.24 11.20
C THR A 262 -21.63 4.29 10.55
N ILE A 263 -21.32 4.15 9.26
CA ILE A 263 -20.41 5.07 8.56
C ILE A 263 -21.17 6.31 8.05
N GLY A 264 -22.37 6.13 7.51
CA GLY A 264 -23.16 7.21 6.92
C GLY A 264 -23.73 8.20 7.93
N ASN A 265 -23.78 7.84 9.22
CA ASN A 265 -24.53 8.57 10.25
C ASN A 265 -25.98 8.83 9.83
N VAL A 266 -26.56 7.93 9.04
CA VAL A 266 -27.93 8.05 8.53
C VAL A 266 -28.86 7.38 9.53
N GLU A 267 -29.69 8.17 10.22
CA GLU A 267 -30.86 7.64 10.93
C GLU A 267 -31.84 7.10 9.88
N MET A 268 -31.97 5.78 9.78
CA MET A 268 -32.83 5.11 8.80
C MET A 268 -34.31 5.42 9.06
N ASN A 269 -34.83 6.45 8.40
CA ASN A 269 -36.27 6.56 8.10
C ASN A 269 -36.58 6.18 6.64
N THR A 270 -35.58 5.78 5.84
CA THR A 270 -35.75 5.35 4.45
C THR A 270 -35.43 3.86 4.31
N THR A 271 -36.36 3.10 3.72
CA THR A 271 -36.15 1.69 3.37
C THR A 271 -35.03 1.56 2.33
N LEU A 272 -33.88 1.03 2.74
CA LEU A 272 -32.82 0.67 1.81
C LEU A 272 -33.33 -0.40 0.85
N SER A 273 -33.31 -0.11 -0.45
CA SER A 273 -33.70 -1.07 -1.50
C SER A 273 -32.56 -2.03 -1.87
N ILE A 274 -31.47 -2.05 -1.10
CA ILE A 274 -30.33 -2.95 -1.31
C ILE A 274 -30.43 -4.20 -0.43
N PRO A 275 -30.01 -5.38 -0.93
CA PRO A 275 -29.97 -6.61 -0.14
C PRO A 275 -29.10 -6.42 1.11
N ASP A 276 -29.58 -6.87 2.27
CA ASP A 276 -28.71 -6.92 3.45
C ASP A 276 -27.90 -8.22 3.44
N GLN A 277 -26.59 -8.11 3.28
CA GLN A 277 -25.66 -9.24 3.22
C GLN A 277 -24.55 -9.06 4.25
N LEU A 278 -23.98 -10.17 4.72
CA LEU A 278 -22.79 -10.11 5.57
C LEU A 278 -21.55 -9.80 4.72
N VAL A 279 -20.69 -8.93 5.23
CA VAL A 279 -19.39 -8.60 4.63
C VAL A 279 -18.31 -9.42 5.32
N ASP A 280 -17.58 -10.23 4.56
CA ASP A 280 -16.40 -10.95 5.06
C ASP A 280 -15.24 -9.96 5.28
N PRO A 281 -14.83 -9.73 6.55
CA PRO A 281 -13.80 -8.75 6.84
C PRO A 281 -12.45 -9.05 6.19
N LEU A 282 -12.11 -10.32 5.99
CA LEU A 282 -10.82 -10.69 5.42
C LEU A 282 -10.77 -10.36 3.94
N LEU A 283 -11.78 -10.75 3.17
CA LEU A 283 -11.86 -10.44 1.74
C LEU A 283 -12.03 -8.95 1.49
N ALA A 284 -12.82 -8.26 2.33
CA ALA A 284 -13.09 -6.84 2.21
C ALA A 284 -11.88 -5.92 2.43
N VAL A 285 -10.78 -6.39 3.04
CA VAL A 285 -9.56 -5.58 3.22
C VAL A 285 -8.37 -6.07 2.40
N THR A 286 -8.51 -7.21 1.72
CA THR A 286 -7.41 -7.85 0.98
C THR A 286 -7.62 -7.85 -0.53
N LEU A 287 -8.81 -8.22 -1.01
CA LEU A 287 -9.04 -8.53 -2.43
C LEU A 287 -10.31 -7.87 -3.00
N SER A 288 -11.43 -7.97 -2.29
CA SER A 288 -12.74 -7.60 -2.82
C SER A 288 -12.95 -6.09 -2.91
N ASP A 289 -12.26 -5.32 -2.07
CA ASP A 289 -12.28 -3.86 -2.14
C ASP A 289 -11.52 -3.30 -3.35
N LEU A 290 -10.44 -3.95 -3.80
CA LEU A 290 -9.74 -3.57 -5.03
C LEU A 290 -10.70 -3.56 -6.23
N LEU A 291 -11.60 -4.54 -6.29
CA LEU A 291 -12.63 -4.62 -7.32
C LEU A 291 -13.81 -3.67 -7.03
N GLY A 292 -14.24 -3.59 -5.76
CA GLY A 292 -15.38 -2.76 -5.34
C GLY A 292 -15.14 -1.25 -5.50
N ILE A 293 -13.95 -0.76 -5.14
CA ILE A 293 -13.55 0.66 -5.27
C ILE A 293 -13.24 1.01 -6.71
N GLY A 294 -12.78 0.04 -7.49
CA GLY A 294 -12.67 0.16 -8.94
C GLY A 294 -13.96 0.68 -9.60
N GLY A 295 -15.12 0.44 -8.97
CA GLY A 295 -16.41 0.99 -9.34
C GLY A 295 -16.55 2.51 -9.22
N ASP A 296 -15.88 3.18 -8.28
CA ASP A 296 -15.98 4.65 -8.18
C ASP A 296 -15.42 5.34 -9.44
N SER A 297 -14.32 4.77 -9.97
CA SER A 297 -13.67 5.22 -11.19
C SER A 297 -14.38 4.67 -12.43
N GLY A 298 -14.81 3.41 -12.40
CA GLY A 298 -15.49 2.74 -13.52
C GLY A 298 -16.93 3.22 -13.77
N LEU A 299 -17.66 3.66 -12.74
CA LEU A 299 -18.96 4.32 -12.89
C LEU A 299 -18.84 5.72 -13.54
N LYS A 300 -17.63 6.28 -13.63
CA LYS A 300 -17.33 7.62 -14.16
C LYS A 300 -16.51 7.63 -15.45
N ILE A 301 -15.84 6.53 -15.82
CA ILE A 301 -14.92 6.46 -16.97
C ILE A 301 -15.49 5.52 -18.04
N PRO A 302 -15.56 5.95 -19.32
CA PRO A 302 -16.00 5.08 -20.42
C PRO A 302 -15.00 3.95 -20.70
N ALA A 303 -15.54 2.79 -21.08
CA ALA A 303 -14.81 1.54 -21.32
C ALA A 303 -13.63 1.68 -22.31
N GLY A 304 -12.44 1.15 -21.93
CA GLY A 304 -11.32 1.00 -22.88
C GLY A 304 -9.88 0.94 -22.33
N GLY A 305 -9.65 1.22 -21.04
CA GLY A 305 -8.31 1.18 -20.42
C GLY A 305 -7.95 -0.15 -19.75
N VAL A 306 -6.64 -0.43 -19.55
CA VAL A 306 -6.16 -1.53 -18.70
C VAL A 306 -6.53 -1.22 -17.25
N MET A 307 -7.54 -1.91 -16.73
CA MET A 307 -8.08 -1.61 -15.40
C MET A 307 -7.29 -2.24 -14.25
N PHE A 308 -6.51 -3.30 -14.47
CA PHE A 308 -5.85 -4.02 -13.37
C PHE A 308 -4.46 -4.50 -13.77
N GLY A 309 -3.66 -4.82 -12.75
CA GLY A 309 -2.41 -5.56 -12.91
C GLY A 309 -1.27 -4.76 -13.53
N ALA A 310 -1.18 -3.44 -13.26
CA ALA A 310 0.04 -2.71 -13.59
C ALA A 310 1.25 -3.41 -12.95
N GLU A 311 2.20 -3.80 -13.80
CA GLU A 311 3.49 -4.33 -13.37
C GLU A 311 4.51 -3.21 -13.28
N GLY A 312 5.65 -3.50 -12.65
CA GLY A 312 6.71 -2.52 -12.49
C GLY A 312 8.06 -3.17 -12.28
N ASN A 313 9.06 -2.30 -12.11
CA ASN A 313 10.43 -2.72 -11.86
C ASN A 313 11.06 -1.87 -10.77
N TRP A 314 11.81 -2.52 -9.88
CA TRP A 314 12.70 -1.88 -8.95
C TRP A 314 13.90 -1.26 -9.68
N ASN A 315 14.36 -0.14 -9.15
CA ASN A 315 15.55 0.54 -9.65
C ASN A 315 16.86 -0.21 -9.34
N SER A 316 16.87 -1.05 -8.31
CA SER A 316 18.01 -1.83 -7.85
C SER A 316 17.55 -3.14 -7.21
N THR A 317 18.35 -4.20 -7.28
CA THR A 317 18.17 -5.44 -6.51
C THR A 317 18.91 -5.42 -5.18
N ALA A 318 19.84 -4.48 -4.97
CA ALA A 318 20.57 -4.36 -3.71
C ALA A 318 19.94 -3.35 -2.74
N CYS A 319 19.32 -2.29 -3.28
CA CYS A 319 18.72 -1.22 -2.49
C CYS A 319 17.48 -0.66 -3.20
N GLN A 320 16.35 -1.33 -2.97
CA GLN A 320 15.05 -1.03 -3.57
C GLN A 320 14.47 0.27 -3.03
N THR A 321 14.69 1.38 -3.74
CA THR A 321 14.22 2.70 -3.29
C THR A 321 13.10 3.28 -4.16
N SER A 322 12.89 2.70 -5.34
CA SER A 322 11.83 3.12 -6.25
C SER A 322 11.33 1.94 -7.08
N TYR A 323 10.02 1.68 -7.00
CA TYR A 323 9.30 0.80 -7.91
C TYR A 323 8.58 1.62 -8.97
N ARG A 324 8.85 1.35 -10.25
CA ARG A 324 8.30 2.12 -11.38
C ARG A 324 7.39 1.22 -12.21
N LEU A 325 6.14 1.65 -12.39
CA LEU A 325 5.14 0.93 -13.16
C LEU A 325 5.39 1.04 -14.66
N THR A 326 5.02 0.01 -15.42
CA THR A 326 5.12 -0.03 -16.89
C THR A 326 3.90 0.56 -17.58
N SER A 327 2.78 0.70 -16.87
CA SER A 327 1.52 1.26 -17.34
C SER A 327 0.93 2.23 -16.30
N ALA A 328 0.09 3.17 -16.76
CA ALA A 328 -0.67 4.10 -15.93
C ALA A 328 -2.17 3.80 -15.96
N GLY A 329 -2.93 4.41 -15.05
CA GLY A 329 -4.39 4.38 -15.06
C GLY A 329 -5.02 3.04 -14.66
N THR A 330 -4.39 2.30 -13.74
CA THR A 330 -4.91 1.02 -13.25
C THR A 330 -5.65 1.20 -11.92
N LEU A 331 -6.75 0.48 -11.74
CA LEU A 331 -7.55 0.41 -10.50
C LEU A 331 -6.86 -0.41 -9.40
N ALA A 332 -6.04 -1.40 -9.77
CA ALA A 332 -5.17 -2.12 -8.84
C ALA A 332 -3.87 -2.55 -9.53
N THR A 333 -2.75 -2.48 -8.82
CA THR A 333 -1.45 -2.95 -9.33
C THR A 333 -1.25 -4.45 -9.13
N MET A 334 -0.25 -5.02 -9.80
CA MET A 334 0.17 -6.41 -9.53
C MET A 334 0.70 -6.59 -8.10
N ALA A 335 1.30 -5.54 -7.51
CA ALA A 335 1.80 -5.59 -6.14
C ALA A 335 0.66 -5.66 -5.12
N GLU A 336 -0.44 -4.93 -5.35
CA GLU A 336 -1.66 -4.99 -4.53
C GLU A 336 -2.32 -6.36 -4.62
N LEU A 337 -2.44 -6.94 -5.82
CA LEU A 337 -3.01 -8.29 -5.99
C LEU A 337 -2.17 -9.36 -5.26
N ARG A 338 -0.83 -9.29 -5.36
CA ARG A 338 0.08 -10.20 -4.64
C ARG A 338 -0.04 -10.02 -3.13
N GLY A 339 0.00 -8.77 -2.65
CA GLY A 339 -0.14 -8.45 -1.23
C GLY A 339 -1.50 -8.83 -0.64
N GLY A 340 -2.56 -8.68 -1.43
CA GLY A 340 -3.91 -9.11 -1.09
C GLY A 340 -4.03 -10.63 -0.95
N LEU A 341 -3.46 -11.38 -1.90
CA LEU A 341 -3.40 -12.85 -1.79
C LEU A 341 -2.58 -13.31 -0.60
N ASP A 342 -1.45 -12.66 -0.35
CA ASP A 342 -0.57 -12.97 0.78
C ASP A 342 -1.28 -12.68 2.11
N GLY A 343 -1.92 -11.51 2.23
CA GLY A 343 -2.74 -11.14 3.38
C GLY A 343 -3.92 -12.09 3.62
N TRP A 344 -4.61 -12.52 2.56
CA TRP A 344 -5.73 -13.47 2.63
C TRP A 344 -5.25 -14.86 3.09
N ASN A 345 -4.16 -15.37 2.50
CA ASN A 345 -3.58 -16.67 2.86
C ASN A 345 -3.12 -16.70 4.32
N ILE A 346 -2.47 -15.64 4.80
CA ILE A 346 -2.07 -15.51 6.21
C ILE A 346 -3.32 -15.44 7.09
N GLY A 347 -4.22 -14.48 6.80
CA GLY A 347 -5.40 -14.21 7.59
C GLY A 347 -6.29 -15.43 7.81
N ARG A 348 -6.56 -16.20 6.75
CA ARG A 348 -7.42 -17.40 6.83
C ARG A 348 -6.81 -18.54 7.64
N LYS A 349 -5.47 -18.61 7.76
CA LYS A 349 -4.77 -19.67 8.48
C LYS A 349 -4.49 -19.35 9.93
N LEU A 350 -4.38 -18.08 10.28
CA LEU A 350 -4.07 -17.63 11.63
C LEU A 350 -4.96 -18.23 12.72
N PRO A 351 -6.30 -18.36 12.57
CA PRO A 351 -7.13 -19.02 13.59
C PRO A 351 -6.68 -20.45 13.93
N THR A 352 -6.13 -21.19 12.94
CA THR A 352 -5.60 -22.53 13.18
C THR A 352 -4.19 -22.48 13.79
N ILE A 353 -3.33 -21.60 13.28
CA ILE A 353 -1.96 -21.41 13.80
C ILE A 353 -1.99 -20.96 15.26
N LEU A 354 -2.85 -20.02 15.63
CA LEU A 354 -2.95 -19.49 17.00
C LEU A 354 -3.44 -20.52 18.01
N ARG A 355 -4.22 -21.52 17.59
CA ARG A 355 -4.59 -22.66 18.47
C ARG A 355 -3.38 -23.53 18.81
N GLN A 356 -2.43 -23.64 17.89
CA GLN A 356 -1.23 -24.46 18.07
C GLN A 356 -0.07 -23.67 18.69
N TYR A 357 0.04 -22.38 18.36
CA TYR A 357 1.11 -21.47 18.79
C TYR A 357 0.51 -20.15 19.29
N PRO A 358 -0.10 -20.11 20.49
CA PRO A 358 -0.80 -18.92 21.00
C PRO A 358 0.10 -17.70 21.22
N THR A 359 1.41 -17.92 21.39
CA THR A 359 2.42 -16.90 21.67
C THR A 359 3.29 -16.56 20.45
N ILE A 360 2.87 -16.98 19.24
CA ILE A 360 3.60 -16.70 18.01
C ILE A 360 3.73 -15.19 17.78
N ARG A 361 4.92 -14.75 17.40
CA ARG A 361 5.23 -13.35 17.08
C ARG A 361 4.78 -12.97 15.67
N LEU A 362 4.57 -11.68 15.42
CA LEU A 362 4.20 -11.19 14.09
C LEU A 362 5.34 -11.45 13.09
N SER A 363 6.58 -11.19 13.48
CA SER A 363 7.77 -11.52 12.66
C SER A 363 7.81 -12.99 12.27
N GLN A 364 7.52 -13.90 13.21
CA GLN A 364 7.50 -15.34 12.98
C GLN A 364 6.40 -15.75 11.99
N ILE A 365 5.20 -15.18 12.10
CA ILE A 365 4.11 -15.40 11.14
C ILE A 365 4.56 -15.05 9.72
N LEU A 366 5.16 -13.86 9.55
CA LEU A 366 5.62 -13.38 8.25
C LEU A 366 6.78 -14.24 7.71
N ARG A 367 7.78 -14.55 8.54
CA ARG A 367 8.90 -15.43 8.17
C ARG A 367 8.43 -16.81 7.73
N TRP A 368 7.47 -17.39 8.45
CA TRP A 368 6.92 -18.69 8.09
C TRP A 368 6.21 -18.62 6.74
N TYR A 369 5.32 -17.64 6.54
CA TYR A 369 4.58 -17.49 5.28
C TYR A 369 5.50 -17.32 4.06
N TYR A 370 6.51 -16.46 4.18
CA TYR A 370 7.46 -16.17 3.11
C TYR A 370 8.55 -17.23 2.95
N SER A 371 8.63 -18.22 3.84
CA SER A 371 9.47 -19.41 3.66
C SER A 371 8.89 -20.35 2.58
N PRO A 372 9.68 -21.27 2.02
CA PRO A 372 9.17 -22.23 1.04
C PRO A 372 8.09 -23.16 1.63
N LYS A 373 8.14 -23.37 2.95
CA LYS A 373 7.19 -24.22 3.70
C LYS A 373 5.86 -23.51 3.98
N GLY A 374 5.87 -22.18 4.06
CA GLY A 374 4.72 -21.36 4.44
C GLY A 374 4.19 -21.64 5.85
N LEU A 375 2.97 -21.16 6.10
CA LEU A 375 2.21 -21.44 7.33
C LEU A 375 1.53 -22.82 7.27
N ALA A 376 1.16 -23.25 6.07
CA ALA A 376 0.58 -24.55 5.75
C ALA A 376 0.81 -24.83 4.25
N PRO A 377 0.74 -26.08 3.76
CA PRO A 377 0.96 -26.38 2.34
C PRO A 377 0.09 -25.58 1.36
N ASP A 378 -1.10 -25.15 1.81
CA ASP A 378 -2.06 -24.35 1.08
C ASP A 378 -2.04 -22.85 1.44
N ALA A 379 -1.02 -22.40 2.16
CA ALA A 379 -0.81 -21.00 2.57
C ALA A 379 0.69 -20.69 2.66
N THR A 380 1.29 -20.50 1.50
CA THR A 380 2.71 -20.18 1.34
C THR A 380 2.87 -19.16 0.22
N VAL A 381 3.95 -18.37 0.25
CA VAL A 381 4.33 -17.51 -0.88
C VAL A 381 4.48 -18.33 -2.18
N CYS A 382 5.05 -19.53 -2.06
CA CYS A 382 5.26 -20.46 -3.15
C CYS A 382 3.98 -21.08 -3.69
N ASN A 383 2.86 -20.99 -2.99
CA ASN A 383 1.58 -21.56 -3.38
C ASN A 383 0.46 -20.53 -3.21
N ARG A 384 0.76 -19.25 -3.52
CA ARG A 384 -0.13 -18.10 -3.36
C ARG A 384 -1.51 -18.32 -3.97
N GLY A 385 -1.56 -18.91 -5.15
CA GLY A 385 -2.80 -19.17 -5.90
C GLY A 385 -3.58 -20.43 -5.53
N TYR A 386 -3.14 -21.25 -4.55
CA TYR A 386 -3.77 -22.56 -4.27
C TYR A 386 -5.28 -22.49 -4.06
N GLY A 387 -5.74 -21.45 -3.34
CA GLY A 387 -7.15 -21.28 -3.00
C GLY A 387 -7.98 -20.57 -4.08
N LEU A 388 -7.38 -20.07 -5.16
CA LEU A 388 -8.05 -19.20 -6.14
C LEU A 388 -9.09 -19.91 -7.01
N VAL A 389 -9.05 -21.24 -7.09
CA VAL A 389 -9.98 -22.01 -7.93
C VAL A 389 -11.21 -22.43 -7.11
N GLY A 390 -12.40 -22.26 -7.69
CA GLY A 390 -13.65 -22.80 -7.14
C GLY A 390 -14.37 -21.86 -6.19
N GLU A 391 -14.47 -22.21 -4.91
CA GLU A 391 -15.34 -21.49 -3.96
C GLU A 391 -14.86 -20.05 -3.68
N LEU A 392 -13.54 -19.82 -3.69
CA LEU A 392 -12.97 -18.50 -3.43
C LEU A 392 -13.26 -17.51 -4.57
N GLU A 393 -13.23 -17.97 -5.81
CA GLU A 393 -13.55 -17.17 -7.00
C GLU A 393 -14.91 -16.48 -6.82
N ASN A 394 -15.95 -17.29 -6.55
CA ASN A 394 -17.31 -16.78 -6.36
C ASN A 394 -17.45 -15.94 -5.07
N LYS A 395 -16.66 -16.24 -4.03
CA LYS A 395 -16.67 -15.44 -2.79
C LYS A 395 -16.13 -14.04 -3.02
N ILE A 396 -15.00 -13.90 -3.72
CA ILE A 396 -14.40 -12.59 -3.98
C ILE A 396 -15.36 -11.69 -4.75
N GLN A 397 -16.01 -12.23 -5.80
CA GLN A 397 -16.97 -11.47 -6.59
C GLN A 397 -18.16 -11.00 -5.74
N ARG A 398 -18.79 -11.90 -4.97
CA ARG A 398 -19.92 -11.53 -4.09
C ARG A 398 -19.53 -10.51 -3.03
N GLU A 399 -18.35 -10.67 -2.42
CA GLU A 399 -17.86 -9.70 -1.44
C GLU A 399 -17.54 -8.35 -2.07
N ALA A 400 -17.11 -8.30 -3.34
CA ALA A 400 -16.93 -7.05 -4.06
C ALA A 400 -18.27 -6.35 -4.33
N GLU A 401 -19.32 -7.11 -4.65
CA GLU A 401 -20.70 -6.57 -4.74
C GLU A 401 -21.18 -6.01 -3.39
N ASN A 402 -20.93 -6.72 -2.29
CA ASN A 402 -21.28 -6.24 -0.96
C ASN A 402 -20.51 -4.96 -0.61
N TYR A 403 -19.22 -4.91 -0.96
CA TYR A 403 -18.38 -3.75 -0.74
C TYR A 403 -18.89 -2.51 -1.50
N ILE A 404 -19.18 -2.65 -2.79
CA ILE A 404 -19.67 -1.53 -3.61
C ILE A 404 -21.08 -1.08 -3.18
N ARG A 405 -21.93 -1.98 -2.65
CA ARG A 405 -23.21 -1.61 -2.02
C ARG A 405 -23.00 -0.71 -0.81
N VAL A 406 -22.08 -1.06 0.08
CA VAL A 406 -21.71 -0.22 1.24
C VAL A 406 -21.19 1.12 0.76
N TRP A 407 -20.29 1.13 -0.23
CA TRP A 407 -19.75 2.35 -0.82
C TRP A 407 -20.86 3.28 -1.36
N ASN A 408 -21.79 2.72 -2.14
CA ASN A 408 -22.93 3.45 -2.70
C ASN A 408 -23.86 3.99 -1.62
N GLY A 409 -24.18 3.19 -0.61
CA GLY A 409 -25.05 3.60 0.49
C GLY A 409 -24.44 4.74 1.32
N VAL A 410 -23.15 4.65 1.64
CA VAL A 410 -22.46 5.64 2.49
C VAL A 410 -22.14 6.92 1.72
N PHE A 411 -21.58 6.82 0.52
CA PHE A 411 -20.95 7.96 -0.16
C PHE A 411 -21.74 8.53 -1.34
N TYR A 412 -22.77 7.81 -1.79
CA TYR A 412 -23.65 8.22 -2.88
C TYR A 412 -25.12 8.26 -2.50
N ALA A 413 -25.45 8.06 -1.22
CA ALA A 413 -26.83 8.03 -0.73
C ALA A 413 -27.73 7.10 -1.56
N ASN A 414 -27.18 5.95 -1.99
CA ASN A 414 -27.83 4.99 -2.89
C ASN A 414 -28.24 5.54 -4.26
N ALA A 415 -27.48 6.49 -4.82
CA ALA A 415 -27.77 7.05 -6.15
C ALA A 415 -27.80 5.99 -7.27
N PHE A 416 -27.07 4.88 -7.11
CA PHE A 416 -27.02 3.80 -8.09
C PHE A 416 -27.90 2.61 -7.67
N PRO A 417 -28.75 2.07 -8.56
CA PRO A 417 -29.53 0.87 -8.28
C PRO A 417 -28.66 -0.40 -8.30
N ASP A 418 -29.08 -1.43 -7.55
CA ASP A 418 -28.28 -2.65 -7.31
C ASP A 418 -27.84 -3.37 -8.60
N HIS A 419 -28.69 -3.39 -9.63
CA HIS A 419 -28.36 -4.02 -10.91
C HIS A 419 -27.22 -3.31 -11.66
N GLN A 420 -27.05 -1.99 -11.48
CA GLN A 420 -25.92 -1.26 -12.06
C GLN A 420 -24.62 -1.59 -11.31
N LEU A 421 -24.70 -1.69 -9.99
CA LEU A 421 -23.54 -2.04 -9.15
C LEU A 421 -23.04 -3.45 -9.47
N THR A 422 -23.94 -4.43 -9.45
CA THR A 422 -23.62 -5.83 -9.74
C THR A 422 -23.22 -6.03 -11.21
N GLY A 423 -23.86 -5.30 -12.14
CA GLY A 423 -23.47 -5.26 -13.55
C GLY A 423 -22.02 -4.81 -13.74
N PHE A 424 -21.61 -3.72 -13.09
CA PHE A 424 -20.22 -3.24 -13.12
C PHE A 424 -19.23 -4.29 -12.61
N ILE A 425 -19.52 -4.91 -11.46
CA ILE A 425 -18.66 -5.97 -10.91
C ILE A 425 -18.59 -7.16 -11.87
N GLY A 426 -19.72 -7.59 -12.45
CA GLY A 426 -19.77 -8.68 -13.42
C GLY A 426 -18.97 -8.42 -14.69
N GLU A 427 -19.01 -7.19 -15.22
CA GLU A 427 -18.25 -6.80 -16.42
C GLU A 427 -16.74 -6.76 -16.17
N THR A 428 -16.33 -6.27 -15.00
CA THR A 428 -14.91 -6.14 -14.62
C THR A 428 -14.30 -7.44 -14.08
N TRP A 429 -15.13 -8.35 -13.58
CA TRP A 429 -14.73 -9.60 -12.95
C TRP A 429 -13.72 -10.41 -13.75
N ARG A 430 -13.99 -10.62 -15.04
CA ARG A 430 -13.12 -11.45 -15.90
C ARG A 430 -11.71 -10.90 -15.97
N SER A 431 -11.56 -9.58 -16.13
CA SER A 431 -10.25 -8.94 -16.17
C SER A 431 -9.57 -9.02 -14.81
N PHE A 432 -10.29 -8.72 -13.72
CA PHE A 432 -9.76 -8.79 -12.37
C PHE A 432 -9.24 -10.20 -12.04
N TYR A 433 -10.06 -11.23 -12.27
CA TYR A 433 -9.70 -12.61 -11.99
C TYR A 433 -8.50 -13.10 -12.82
N GLN A 434 -8.39 -12.69 -14.08
CA GLN A 434 -7.22 -13.00 -14.91
C GLN A 434 -5.92 -12.48 -14.26
N PHE A 435 -5.90 -11.22 -13.81
CA PHE A 435 -4.73 -10.65 -13.16
C PHE A 435 -4.51 -11.21 -11.76
N LEU A 436 -5.56 -11.54 -11.02
CA LEU A 436 -5.45 -12.20 -9.72
C LEU A 436 -4.87 -13.61 -9.86
N ASN A 437 -5.34 -14.38 -10.83
CA ASN A 437 -4.79 -15.70 -11.14
C ASN A 437 -3.33 -15.59 -11.57
N LYS A 438 -3.00 -14.60 -12.41
CA LYS A 438 -1.61 -14.29 -12.75
C LYS A 438 -0.78 -13.97 -11.51
N ALA A 439 -1.26 -13.11 -10.61
CA ALA A 439 -0.58 -12.78 -9.35
C ALA A 439 -0.31 -14.02 -8.47
N GLY A 440 -1.22 -15.00 -8.49
CA GLY A 440 -1.12 -16.23 -7.71
C GLY A 440 -0.28 -17.35 -8.36
N THR A 441 -0.07 -17.33 -9.67
CA THR A 441 0.52 -18.45 -10.43
C THR A 441 1.78 -18.11 -11.21
N GLU A 442 1.90 -16.88 -11.71
CA GLU A 442 3.09 -16.43 -12.45
C GLU A 442 4.21 -16.10 -11.46
N ARG A 443 5.32 -16.82 -11.61
CA ARG A 443 6.51 -16.69 -10.77
C ARG A 443 7.72 -16.34 -11.64
N PRO A 444 8.46 -15.27 -11.32
CA PRO A 444 9.76 -15.02 -11.92
C PRO A 444 10.72 -16.20 -11.68
N SER A 445 11.81 -16.26 -12.46
CA SER A 445 12.81 -17.33 -12.33
C SER A 445 13.34 -17.46 -10.91
N GLU A 446 13.65 -16.35 -10.24
CA GLU A 446 14.22 -16.36 -8.88
C GLU A 446 13.24 -16.96 -7.85
N GLU A 447 11.94 -16.66 -7.95
CA GLU A 447 10.91 -17.25 -7.08
C GLU A 447 10.68 -18.74 -7.42
N ARG A 448 10.73 -19.12 -8.70
CA ARG A 448 10.61 -20.55 -9.08
C ARG A 448 11.73 -21.38 -8.51
N ASP A 449 12.97 -20.92 -8.60
CA ASP A 449 14.13 -21.63 -8.05
C ASP A 449 13.99 -21.76 -6.53
N TYR A 450 13.62 -20.66 -5.85
CA TYR A 450 13.35 -20.66 -4.42
C TYR A 450 12.28 -21.69 -4.00
N CYS A 451 11.18 -21.77 -4.75
CA CYS A 451 10.06 -22.64 -4.44
C CYS A 451 10.25 -24.12 -4.85
N THR A 452 11.19 -24.40 -5.76
CA THR A 452 11.47 -25.76 -6.25
C THR A 452 12.64 -26.42 -5.55
N THR A 453 13.52 -25.64 -4.91
CA THR A 453 14.65 -26.16 -4.12
C THR A 453 14.15 -26.84 -2.83
N THR A 454 13.56 -28.03 -2.99
CA THR A 454 13.01 -28.87 -1.91
C THR A 454 13.99 -29.93 -1.43
N SER A 455 15.21 -29.99 -1.98
CA SER A 455 16.24 -30.91 -1.52
C SER A 455 17.11 -30.26 -0.45
N VAL A 456 16.84 -30.63 0.80
CA VAL A 456 17.89 -30.87 1.80
C VAL A 456 18.80 -31.97 1.23
N GLY A 457 19.65 -31.58 0.29
CA GLY A 457 20.74 -32.33 -0.28
C GLY A 457 21.92 -31.39 -0.23
N THR A 458 22.74 -31.56 0.79
CA THR A 458 23.96 -30.82 1.08
C THR A 458 24.86 -30.71 -0.15
N ASP A 459 24.81 -29.59 -0.85
CA ASP A 459 25.99 -29.07 -1.56
C ASP A 459 26.12 -27.57 -1.30
N TYR A 460 26.74 -27.25 -0.16
CA TYR A 460 27.06 -25.88 0.24
C TYR A 460 27.97 -25.15 -0.76
N LYS A 461 28.50 -25.82 -1.80
CA LYS A 461 29.38 -25.20 -2.80
C LYS A 461 28.63 -24.53 -3.95
N SER A 462 27.35 -24.85 -4.18
CA SER A 462 26.58 -24.27 -5.30
C SER A 462 25.46 -23.34 -4.87
N ALA A 463 25.25 -23.14 -3.56
CA ALA A 463 24.37 -22.09 -3.08
C ALA A 463 25.00 -20.75 -3.45
N THR A 464 24.50 -20.13 -4.52
CA THR A 464 24.69 -18.71 -4.81
C THR A 464 24.17 -17.93 -3.61
N ILE A 465 25.11 -17.65 -2.72
CA ILE A 465 25.16 -16.61 -1.69
C ILE A 465 23.79 -15.96 -1.54
N GLU A 466 23.06 -16.39 -0.52
CA GLU A 466 22.05 -15.55 0.11
C GLU A 466 22.69 -14.17 0.24
N THR A 467 22.12 -13.15 -0.42
CA THR A 467 22.50 -11.78 -0.14
C THR A 467 22.04 -11.49 1.28
N SER A 468 22.94 -11.80 2.20
CA SER A 468 22.76 -11.62 3.61
C SER A 468 22.67 -10.11 3.84
N THR A 469 21.52 -9.65 4.31
CA THR A 469 21.52 -8.45 5.15
C THR A 469 22.25 -8.70 6.49
N ASP A 470 22.65 -9.95 6.78
CA ASP A 470 23.45 -10.34 7.95
C ASP A 470 24.74 -11.09 7.55
N VAL A 471 25.86 -10.38 7.39
CA VAL A 471 27.16 -11.06 7.22
C VAL A 471 27.57 -11.66 8.57
N PHE A 472 27.50 -12.98 8.68
CA PHE A 472 27.95 -13.70 9.86
C PHE A 472 29.45 -14.01 9.75
N PHE A 473 30.23 -13.50 10.71
CA PHE A 473 31.64 -13.88 10.87
C PHE A 473 31.73 -14.96 11.94
N MET A 474 32.13 -16.17 11.54
CA MET A 474 32.45 -17.26 12.46
C MET A 474 33.96 -17.27 12.67
N LEU A 475 34.40 -16.87 13.86
CA LEU A 475 35.81 -16.80 14.24
C LEU A 475 36.20 -18.09 14.96
N ASP A 476 37.40 -18.60 14.67
CA ASP A 476 37.89 -19.82 15.32
C ASP A 476 38.39 -19.47 16.73
N ASN A 477 37.60 -19.85 17.75
CA ASN A 477 37.93 -19.55 19.14
C ASN A 477 38.87 -20.62 19.74
N MET A 478 39.86 -21.07 18.98
CA MET A 478 40.90 -21.95 19.49
C MET A 478 41.86 -21.13 20.38
N PRO A 479 42.17 -21.57 21.60
CA PRO A 479 43.05 -20.86 22.53
C PRO A 479 44.51 -21.01 22.09
N ALA A 480 44.88 -20.38 20.97
CA ALA A 480 46.24 -20.34 20.46
C ALA A 480 46.69 -18.88 20.34
N LYS A 481 47.35 -18.41 21.41
CA LYS A 481 48.26 -17.25 21.47
C LYS A 481 47.87 -16.03 20.62
N GLY A 482 47.10 -15.11 21.21
CA GLY A 482 47.13 -13.64 21.05
C GLY A 482 47.14 -12.99 19.65
N GLU A 483 48.03 -13.39 18.76
CA GLU A 483 48.28 -12.72 17.47
C GLU A 483 47.24 -13.08 16.39
N GLY A 484 46.71 -14.32 16.39
CA GLY A 484 45.75 -14.77 15.37
C GLY A 484 44.38 -14.07 15.47
N PHE A 485 43.88 -13.88 16.69
CA PHE A 485 42.57 -13.28 16.91
C PHE A 485 42.52 -11.80 16.53
N ASP A 486 43.61 -11.06 16.76
CA ASP A 486 43.71 -9.65 16.36
C ASP A 486 43.76 -9.48 14.83
N GLU A 487 44.36 -10.42 14.10
CA GLU A 487 44.34 -10.42 12.63
C GLU A 487 42.96 -10.77 12.08
N GLU A 488 42.27 -11.73 12.69
CA GLU A 488 40.88 -12.07 12.36
C GLU A 488 39.95 -10.87 12.59
N ILE A 489 40.06 -10.18 13.74
CA ILE A 489 39.30 -8.96 14.01
C ILE A 489 39.60 -7.87 12.97
N LYS A 490 40.88 -7.67 12.60
CA LYS A 490 41.25 -6.69 11.57
C LYS A 490 40.65 -7.06 10.21
N MET A 491 40.64 -8.34 9.85
CA MET A 491 40.04 -8.84 8.61
C MET A 491 38.53 -8.59 8.59
N VAL A 492 37.82 -8.97 9.66
CA VAL A 492 36.39 -8.70 9.85
C VAL A 492 36.11 -7.21 9.73
N THR A 493 36.87 -6.38 10.45
CA THR A 493 36.70 -4.92 10.45
C THR A 493 36.91 -4.33 9.06
N ASN A 494 37.89 -4.82 8.30
CA ASN A 494 38.15 -4.36 6.94
C ASN A 494 37.04 -4.79 5.97
N ILE A 495 36.52 -6.02 6.10
CA ILE A 495 35.37 -6.51 5.34
C ILE A 495 34.12 -5.70 5.69
N VAL A 496 33.83 -5.48 6.97
CA VAL A 496 32.72 -4.62 7.45
C VAL A 496 32.85 -3.21 6.88
N ARG A 497 34.06 -2.65 6.80
CA ARG A 497 34.31 -1.32 6.23
C ARG A 497 34.11 -1.29 4.71
N GLN A 498 34.58 -2.32 4.00
CA GLN A 498 34.45 -2.42 2.54
C GLN A 498 33.00 -2.70 2.10
N LEU A 499 32.29 -3.51 2.87
CA LEU A 499 30.87 -3.82 2.67
C LEU A 499 29.94 -2.76 3.29
N ASN A 500 30.51 -1.77 3.98
CA ASN A 500 29.79 -0.66 4.62
C ASN A 500 28.73 -1.13 5.66
N LEU A 501 28.98 -2.26 6.32
CA LEU A 501 28.05 -2.94 7.23
C LEU A 501 27.99 -2.32 8.63
N GLY A 502 28.99 -1.52 9.01
CA GLY A 502 29.11 -0.90 10.33
C GLY A 502 28.24 0.34 10.56
N ARG A 503 27.22 0.60 9.73
CA ARG A 503 26.35 1.78 9.90
C ARG A 503 25.13 1.54 10.79
N ASN A 504 24.86 0.31 11.20
CA ASN A 504 23.65 -0.06 11.98
C ASN A 504 23.93 -0.86 13.27
N ALA A 505 25.17 -0.90 13.77
CA ALA A 505 25.50 -1.52 15.07
C ALA A 505 25.44 -0.50 16.22
#